data_AF-A0A2N5FLJ2-F1
#
_entry.id   AF-A0A2N5FLJ2-F1
#
_cell.length_a   1.000
_cell.length_b   1.000
_cell.length_c   1.000
_cell.angle_alpha   90.00
_cell.angle_beta   90.00
_cell.angle_gamma   90.00
#
_symmetry.space_group_name_H-M   'P 1'
#
loop_
_entity.id
_entity.type
_entity.pdbx_description
1 polymer ?
#
loop_
_entity_poly.entity_id
_entity_poly.type
_entity_poly.pdbx_seq_one_letter_code
_entity_poly.pdbx_strand_id
1 'polypeptide(L)'
;MSASKKTLRICEKGHKYYKSSDCPSCPACEHERKPDCGLLSQLSSPARRALEHNGITTVQHLSKFSEKEILQFHGIGPASLPKLRASLKESGLSFKN
;
A
#
# COMPACT_ATOMS: atom_id res chain seq x y z
N MET A 1 -9.86 -26.12 -8.54
CA MET A 1 -8.97 -24.94 -8.53
C MET A 1 -8.93 -24.35 -9.95
N SER A 2 -9.84 -23.45 -10.28
CA SER A 2 -9.94 -22.88 -11.64
C SER A 2 -8.71 -22.05 -11.97
N ALA A 3 -7.98 -22.46 -13.01
CA ALA A 3 -6.96 -21.64 -13.64
C ALA A 3 -7.64 -20.36 -14.17
N SER A 4 -7.56 -19.27 -13.39
CA SER A 4 -8.09 -17.98 -13.81
C SER A 4 -7.32 -17.53 -15.05
N LYS A 5 -8.01 -17.45 -16.19
CA LYS A 5 -7.44 -17.03 -17.48
C LYS A 5 -6.87 -15.62 -17.31
N LYS A 6 -5.54 -15.48 -17.31
CA LYS A 6 -4.88 -14.18 -17.21
C LYS A 6 -4.91 -13.52 -18.58
N THR A 7 -5.36 -12.27 -18.64
CA THR A 7 -5.33 -11.47 -19.87
C THR A 7 -4.06 -10.63 -19.91
N LEU A 8 -3.42 -10.54 -21.08
CA LEU A 8 -2.33 -9.61 -21.32
C LEU A 8 -2.92 -8.20 -21.43
N ARG A 9 -2.34 -7.26 -20.68
CA ARG A 9 -2.71 -5.85 -20.68
C ARG A 9 -1.45 -5.00 -20.82
N ILE A 10 -1.59 -3.83 -21.42
CA ILE A 10 -0.51 -2.86 -21.61
C ILE A 10 -0.96 -1.55 -20.94
N CYS A 11 -0.14 -1.02 -20.03
CA CYS A 11 -0.46 0.27 -19.41
C CYS A 11 -0.06 1.44 -20.32
N GLU A 12 -0.46 2.66 -19.95
CA GLU A 12 -0.13 3.89 -20.70
C GLU A 12 1.37 4.15 -20.82
N LYS A 13 2.19 3.63 -19.89
CA LYS A 13 3.66 3.68 -19.96
C LYS A 13 4.28 2.58 -20.83
N GLY A 14 3.48 1.70 -21.42
CA GLY A 14 3.95 0.60 -22.28
C GLY A 14 4.30 -0.70 -21.55
N HIS A 15 4.10 -0.81 -20.23
CA HIS A 15 4.39 -2.04 -19.49
C HIS A 15 3.36 -3.13 -19.79
N LYS A 16 3.87 -4.29 -20.21
CA LYS A 16 3.09 -5.51 -20.45
C LYS A 16 2.94 -6.29 -19.14
N TYR A 17 1.69 -6.59 -18.74
CA TYR A 17 1.42 -7.37 -17.53
C TYR A 17 0.22 -8.29 -17.71
N TYR A 18 0.20 -9.38 -16.93
CA TYR A 18 -0.86 -10.38 -16.96
C TYR A 18 -1.70 -10.29 -15.71
N LYS A 19 -3.03 -10.20 -15.85
CA LYS A 19 -3.93 -10.16 -14.70
C LYS A 19 -5.21 -10.95 -14.94
N SER A 20 -5.65 -11.64 -13.90
CA SER A 20 -6.97 -12.30 -13.83
C SER A 20 -8.05 -11.41 -13.22
N SER A 21 -7.65 -10.32 -12.54
CA SER A 21 -8.54 -9.40 -11.85
C SER A 21 -8.72 -8.12 -12.67
N ASP A 22 -9.91 -7.54 -12.62
CA ASP A 22 -10.28 -6.37 -13.44
C ASP A 22 -9.57 -5.08 -13.05
N CYS A 23 -8.94 -5.02 -11.88
CA CYS A 23 -8.28 -3.81 -11.43
C CYS A 23 -7.18 -3.37 -12.43
N PRO A 24 -7.21 -2.13 -12.95
CA PRO A 24 -6.32 -1.65 -14.02
C PRO A 24 -4.89 -1.34 -13.52
N SER A 25 -4.60 -1.57 -12.23
CA SER A 25 -3.28 -1.31 -11.65
C SER A 25 -2.18 -2.11 -12.35
N CYS A 26 -1.22 -1.42 -12.94
CA CYS A 26 -0.03 -2.02 -13.53
C CYS A 26 1.00 -2.33 -12.43
N PRO A 27 1.40 -3.60 -12.21
CA PRO A 27 2.38 -3.95 -11.18
C PRO A 27 3.74 -3.30 -11.39
N ALA A 28 4.19 -3.15 -12.65
CA ALA A 28 5.47 -2.52 -12.96
C ALA A 28 5.47 -1.04 -12.56
N CYS A 29 4.44 -0.28 -12.98
CA CYS A 29 4.29 1.12 -12.59
C CYS A 29 4.27 1.32 -11.06
N GLU A 30 3.64 0.39 -10.33
CA GLU A 30 3.58 0.44 -8.87
C GLU A 30 4.94 0.15 -8.20
N HIS A 31 5.81 -0.62 -8.85
CA HIS A 31 7.18 -0.81 -8.38
C HIS A 31 8.05 0.41 -8.66
N GLU A 32 7.93 1.02 -9.85
CA GLU A 32 8.68 2.22 -10.20
C GLU A 32 8.32 3.45 -9.35
N ARG A 33 7.04 3.58 -8.97
CA ARG A 33 6.56 4.68 -8.12
C ARG A 33 6.87 4.47 -6.64
N LYS A 34 7.41 3.30 -6.26
CA LYS A 34 7.70 3.00 -4.88
C LYS A 34 8.82 3.94 -4.41
N PRO A 35 8.61 4.73 -3.36
CA PRO A 35 9.68 5.55 -2.81
C PRO A 35 10.78 4.67 -2.21
N ASP A 36 12.03 5.12 -2.26
CA ASP A 36 13.18 4.40 -1.73
C ASP A 36 13.23 4.42 -0.19
N CYS A 37 12.72 5.47 0.44
CA CYS A 37 12.76 5.68 1.88
C CYS A 37 11.41 6.12 2.49
N GLY A 38 11.31 6.00 3.81
CA GLY A 38 10.16 6.43 4.60
C GLY A 38 9.03 5.40 4.74
N LEU A 39 7.91 5.85 5.33
CA LEU A 39 6.76 5.01 5.66
C LEU A 39 6.26 4.17 4.47
N LEU A 40 6.13 4.80 3.31
CA LEU A 40 5.53 4.19 2.12
C LEU A 40 6.48 3.19 1.41
N SER A 41 7.80 3.25 1.66
CA SER A 41 8.77 2.32 1.06
C SER A 41 8.73 0.93 1.70
N GLN A 42 8.26 0.84 2.95
CA GLN A 42 8.19 -0.43 3.68
C GLN A 42 6.90 -1.22 3.38
N LEU A 43 5.92 -0.56 2.76
CA LEU A 43 4.58 -1.10 2.53
C LEU A 43 4.44 -1.78 1.16
N SER A 44 3.48 -2.69 1.07
CA SER A 44 3.04 -3.27 -0.20
C SER A 44 2.28 -2.23 -1.02
N SER A 45 2.21 -2.41 -2.34
CA SER A 45 1.46 -1.49 -3.22
C SER A 45 0.01 -1.25 -2.76
N PRO A 46 -0.77 -2.27 -2.34
CA PRO A 46 -2.12 -2.04 -1.80
C PRO A 46 -2.14 -1.22 -0.51
N ALA A 47 -1.23 -1.48 0.43
CA ALA A 47 -1.19 -0.76 1.70
C ALA A 47 -0.74 0.70 1.52
N ARG A 48 0.27 0.95 0.67
CA ARG A 48 0.68 2.31 0.30
C ARG A 48 -0.49 3.09 -0.33
N ARG A 49 -1.14 2.51 -1.33
CA ARG A 49 -2.29 3.16 -2.01
C ARG A 49 -3.44 3.44 -1.04
N ALA A 50 -3.70 2.53 -0.11
CA ALA A 50 -4.73 2.71 0.91
C ALA A 50 -4.41 3.91 1.81
N LEU A 51 -3.16 4.06 2.24
CA LEU A 51 -2.74 5.23 3.03
C LEU A 51 -2.79 6.53 2.22
N GLU A 52 -2.24 6.54 1.00
CA GLU A 52 -2.26 7.71 0.11
C GLU A 52 -3.69 8.17 -0.20
N HIS A 53 -4.60 7.23 -0.47
CA HIS A 53 -6.01 7.54 -0.74
C HIS A 53 -6.71 8.18 0.48
N ASN A 54 -6.28 7.83 1.69
CA ASN A 54 -6.76 8.43 2.94
C ASN A 54 -5.94 9.68 3.36
N GLY A 55 -5.03 10.18 2.49
CA GLY A 55 -4.21 11.36 2.79
C GLY A 55 -3.08 11.13 3.80
N ILE A 56 -2.76 9.87 4.09
CA ILE A 56 -1.72 9.47 5.04
C ILE A 56 -0.42 9.23 4.27
N THR A 57 0.36 10.30 4.09
CA THR A 57 1.66 10.24 3.41
C THR A 57 2.84 10.30 4.38
N THR A 58 2.60 10.71 5.63
CA THR A 58 3.63 10.88 6.66
C THR A 58 3.29 10.13 7.94
N VAL A 59 4.31 9.85 8.73
CA VAL A 59 4.17 9.28 10.08
C VAL A 59 3.36 10.18 11.02
N GLN A 60 3.39 11.51 10.84
CA GLN A 60 2.58 12.43 11.65
C GLN A 60 1.10 12.38 11.28
N HIS A 61 0.76 12.08 10.02
CA HIS A 61 -0.63 11.82 9.66
C HIS A 61 -1.07 10.47 10.18
N LEU A 62 -0.21 9.46 10.07
CA LEU A 62 -0.50 8.11 10.56
C LEU A 62 -0.77 8.09 12.07
N SER A 63 -0.04 8.87 12.87
CA SER A 63 -0.24 8.95 14.33
C SER A 63 -1.60 9.51 14.76
N LYS A 64 -2.33 10.16 13.85
CA LYS A 64 -3.70 10.66 14.12
C LYS A 64 -4.76 9.56 14.05
N PHE A 65 -4.41 8.39 13.54
CA PHE A 65 -5.31 7.25 13.40
C PHE A 65 -4.99 6.18 14.43
N SER A 66 -6.00 5.42 14.82
CA SER A 66 -5.86 4.20 15.61
C SER A 66 -5.59 3.00 14.71
N GLU A 67 -5.07 1.92 15.28
CA GLU A 67 -4.84 0.68 14.53
C GLU A 67 -6.12 0.10 13.93
N LYS A 68 -7.25 0.28 14.63
CA LYS A 68 -8.57 -0.18 14.17
C LYS A 68 -9.01 0.59 12.94
N GLU A 69 -8.86 1.91 12.92
CA GLU A 69 -9.17 2.75 11.76
C GLU A 69 -8.29 2.38 10.56
N ILE A 70 -6.98 2.17 10.79
CA ILE A 70 -6.05 1.74 9.74
C ILE A 70 -6.43 0.38 9.14
N LEU A 71 -6.86 -0.58 9.96
CA LEU A 71 -7.32 -1.89 9.50
C LEU A 71 -8.62 -1.87 8.71
N GLN A 72 -9.41 -0.79 8.80
CA GLN A 72 -10.62 -0.64 7.97
C GLN A 72 -10.27 -0.29 6.52
N PHE A 73 -9.05 0.16 6.24
CA PHE A 73 -8.67 0.55 4.88
C PHE A 73 -8.44 -0.68 4.00
N HIS A 74 -9.22 -0.74 2.92
CA HIS A 74 -9.11 -1.81 1.94
C HIS A 74 -7.70 -1.85 1.33
N GLY A 75 -6.97 -2.93 1.60
CA GLY A 75 -5.58 -3.13 1.18
C GLY A 75 -4.57 -3.15 2.33
N ILE A 76 -4.98 -2.80 3.55
CA ILE A 76 -4.18 -2.94 4.76
C ILE A 76 -4.69 -4.13 5.56
N GLY A 77 -3.79 -5.07 5.84
CA GLY A 77 -4.05 -6.22 6.70
C GLY A 77 -3.23 -6.18 7.98
N PRO A 78 -3.48 -7.09 8.94
CA PRO A 78 -2.75 -7.18 10.21
C PRO A 78 -1.24 -7.33 10.02
N ALA A 79 -0.80 -7.95 8.92
CA ALA A 79 0.62 -8.07 8.58
C ALA A 79 1.33 -6.74 8.27
N SER A 80 0.58 -5.66 8.01
CA SER A 80 1.14 -4.33 7.75
C SER A 80 1.34 -3.54 9.05
N LEU A 81 0.59 -3.84 10.12
CA LEU A 81 0.66 -3.11 11.40
C LEU A 81 2.06 -3.09 12.01
N PRO A 82 2.85 -4.19 12.07
CA PRO A 82 4.19 -4.14 12.64
C PRO A 82 5.10 -3.13 11.96
N LYS A 83 4.98 -2.98 10.63
CA LYS A 83 5.77 -2.02 9.85
C LYS A 83 5.36 -0.59 10.16
N LEU A 84 4.05 -0.33 10.21
CA LEU A 84 3.51 0.98 10.56
C LEU A 84 3.90 1.40 11.98
N ARG A 85 3.84 0.47 12.95
CA ARG A 85 4.32 0.70 14.32
C ARG A 85 5.81 1.01 14.36
N ALA A 86 6.62 0.27 13.60
CA ALA A 86 8.05 0.53 13.51
C ALA A 86 8.34 1.94 12.98
N SER A 87 7.70 2.33 11.87
CA SER A 87 7.88 3.68 11.29
C SER A 87 7.44 4.81 12.24
N LEU A 88 6.36 4.62 12.99
CA LEU A 88 5.94 5.58 14.03
C LEU A 88 6.98 5.66 15.14
N LYS A 89 7.44 4.51 15.65
CA LYS A 89 8.41 4.43 16.73
C LYS A 89 9.76 5.04 16.36
N GLU A 90 10.22 4.88 15.12
CA GLU A 90 11.42 5.54 14.59
C GLU A 90 11.35 7.07 14.70
N SER A 91 10.13 7.63 14.69
CA SER A 91 9.88 9.07 14.87
C SER A 91 9.41 9.45 16.28
N GLY A 92 9.46 8.53 17.24
CA GLY A 92 8.96 8.75 18.61
C GLY A 92 7.43 8.90 18.70
N LEU A 93 6.70 8.47 17.67
CA LEU A 93 5.25 8.54 17.59
C LEU A 93 4.61 7.19 17.89
N SER A 94 3.30 7.26 18.17
CA SER A 94 2.44 6.11 18.42
C SER A 94 1.16 6.26 17.61
N PHE A 95 0.41 5.18 17.43
CA PHE A 95 -0.96 5.28 16.98
C PHE A 95 -1.81 6.03 18.00
N LYS A 96 -2.89 6.65 17.52
CA LYS A 96 -3.91 7.21 18.38
C LYS A 96 -4.55 6.08 19.20
N ASN A 97 -4.75 6.37 20.47
CA ASN A 97 -5.34 5.45 21.44
C ASN A 97 -6.83 5.18 21.15
#